data_AF-A0AAP2DGB7-F1
#
_entry.id   AF-A0AAP2DGB7-F1
#
_cell.length_a   1.000
_cell.length_b   1.000
_cell.length_c   1.000
_cell.angle_alpha   90.00
_cell.angle_beta   90.00
_cell.angle_gamma   90.00
#
_symmetry.space_group_name_H-M   'P 1'
#
loop_
_entity.id
_entity.type
_entity.pdbx_description
1 polymer ?
#
loop_
_entity_poly.entity_id
_entity_poly.type
_entity_poly.pdbx_seq_one_letter_code
_entity_poly.pdbx_strand_id
1 'polypeptide(L)'
;MAEYSFMYSRNWLILKDDAKKTFEVCGQETNTNAFMNRTIGMQRLGMMVSAITPPISNTNSNRASVKVPGYTPEEGLEERLMSQYRTLMMGPIDIDEE
;
A
#
# COMPACT_ATOMS: atom_id res chain seq x y z
N MET A 1 -9.24 -25.47 -30.12
CA MET A 1 -8.05 -24.78 -29.60
C MET A 1 -8.49 -24.06 -28.34
N ALA A 2 -7.99 -24.46 -27.17
CA ALA A 2 -8.38 -23.84 -25.91
C ALA A 2 -7.75 -22.45 -25.86
N GLU A 3 -8.58 -21.41 -25.81
CA GLU A 3 -8.15 -20.05 -25.49
C GLU A 3 -7.55 -20.07 -24.08
N TYR A 4 -6.22 -20.10 -24.00
CA TYR A 4 -5.50 -19.75 -22.78
C TYR A 4 -5.68 -18.25 -22.58
N SER A 5 -6.82 -17.87 -21.98
CA SER A 5 -6.98 -16.55 -21.41
C SER A 5 -5.85 -16.41 -20.38
N PHE A 6 -4.86 -15.57 -20.67
CA PHE A 6 -3.90 -15.12 -19.68
C PHE A 6 -4.72 -14.49 -18.54
N MET A 7 -5.05 -15.28 -17.52
CA MET A 7 -5.59 -14.77 -16.27
C MET A 7 -4.48 -13.91 -15.67
N TYR A 8 -4.45 -12.64 -16.02
CA TYR A 8 -3.78 -11.63 -15.21
C TYR A 8 -4.52 -11.65 -13.87
N SER A 9 -3.95 -12.35 -12.90
CA SER A 9 -4.44 -12.40 -11.53
C SER A 9 -4.54 -10.96 -11.04
N ARG A 10 -5.76 -10.42 -11.00
CA ARG A 10 -6.00 -9.15 -10.34
C ARG A 10 -5.78 -9.40 -8.85
N ASN A 11 -4.93 -8.57 -8.24
CA ASN A 11 -4.62 -8.64 -6.83
C ASN A 11 -5.12 -7.36 -6.17
N TRP A 12 -5.56 -7.44 -4.92
CA TRP A 12 -5.71 -6.23 -4.13
C TRP A 12 -4.34 -5.70 -3.77
N LEU A 13 -4.22 -4.38 -3.71
CA LEU A 13 -3.10 -3.73 -3.05
C LEU A 13 -3.56 -3.29 -1.68
N ILE A 14 -2.92 -3.80 -0.64
CA ILE A 14 -3.22 -3.46 0.74
C ILE A 14 -1.97 -2.87 1.38
N LEU A 15 -2.08 -1.63 1.84
CA LEU A 15 -1.05 -0.95 2.61
C LEU A 15 -1.39 -1.04 4.09
N LYS A 16 -0.39 -1.31 4.92
CA LYS A 16 -0.53 -1.41 6.37
C LYS A 16 0.46 -0.47 7.04
N ASP A 17 -0.02 0.24 8.05
CA ASP A 17 0.80 0.91 9.05
C ASP A 17 0.89 -0.02 10.26
N ASP A 18 2.03 -0.68 10.39
CA ASP A 18 2.26 -1.68 11.42
C ASP A 18 2.50 -1.05 12.81
N ALA A 19 2.81 0.25 12.88
CA ALA A 19 2.91 1.00 14.12
C ALA A 19 1.53 1.32 14.70
N LYS A 20 0.61 1.82 13.86
CA LYS A 20 -0.76 2.16 14.29
C LYS A 20 -1.76 1.03 14.17
N LYS A 21 -1.36 -0.11 13.58
CA LYS A 21 -2.23 -1.23 13.25
C LYS A 21 -3.43 -0.79 12.40
N THR A 22 -3.17 0.06 11.40
CA THR A 22 -4.19 0.47 10.43
C THR A 22 -3.89 -0.06 9.04
N PHE A 23 -4.90 -0.22 8.21
CA PHE A 23 -4.75 -0.68 6.83
C PHE A 23 -5.66 0.07 5.86
N GLU A 24 -5.25 0.13 4.60
CA GLU A 24 -6.07 0.62 3.51
C GLU A 24 -5.92 -0.29 2.30
N VAL A 25 -7.04 -0.49 1.62
CA VAL A 25 -7.07 -1.16 0.31
C VAL A 25 -6.88 -0.08 -0.76
N CYS A 26 -5.68 0.03 -1.32
CA CYS A 26 -5.31 1.09 -2.27
C CYS A 26 -5.89 0.88 -3.68
N GLY A 27 -6.33 -0.34 -4.01
CA GLY A 27 -6.98 -0.63 -5.30
C GLY A 27 -6.63 -2.00 -5.85
N GLN A 28 -6.95 -2.21 -7.13
CA GLN A 28 -6.61 -3.42 -7.87
C GLN A 28 -5.55 -3.05 -8.90
N GLU A 29 -4.40 -3.72 -8.89
CA GLU A 29 -3.39 -3.56 -9.93
C GLU A 29 -3.00 -4.91 -10.53
N THR A 30 -2.65 -4.88 -11.81
CA THR A 30 -2.00 -5.98 -12.51
C THR A 30 -0.48 -5.95 -12.35
N ASN A 31 0.10 -4.80 -11.92
CA ASN A 31 1.54 -4.60 -11.77
C ASN A 31 1.90 -4.21 -10.32
N THR A 32 2.27 -5.19 -9.51
CA THR A 32 2.59 -5.02 -8.10
C THR A 32 3.91 -4.27 -7.83
N ASN A 33 4.76 -4.04 -8.84
CA ASN A 33 6.13 -3.54 -8.62
C ASN A 33 6.17 -2.09 -8.12
N ALA A 34 5.33 -1.21 -8.66
CA ALA A 34 5.32 0.20 -8.27
C ALA A 34 4.86 0.39 -6.82
N PHE A 35 3.87 -0.38 -6.38
CA PHE A 35 3.36 -0.39 -5.01
C PHE A 35 4.40 -0.93 -4.02
N MET A 36 5.03 -2.06 -4.36
CA MET A 36 6.06 -2.68 -3.51
C MET A 36 7.29 -1.78 -3.39
N ASN A 37 7.76 -1.17 -4.48
CA ASN A 37 8.90 -0.25 -4.46
C ASN A 37 8.64 0.98 -3.57
N ARG A 38 7.43 1.55 -3.60
CA ARG A 38 7.04 2.65 -2.71
C ARG A 38 7.10 2.22 -1.24
N THR A 39 6.55 1.06 -0.93
CA THR A 39 6.56 0.51 0.44
C THR A 39 8.00 0.25 0.93
N ILE A 40 8.85 -0.32 0.08
CA ILE A 40 10.27 -0.53 0.38
C ILE A 40 10.98 0.80 0.64
N GLY A 41 10.68 1.85 -0.15
CA GLY A 41 11.21 3.20 0.08
C GLY A 41 10.84 3.74 1.46
N MET A 42 9.57 3.63 1.85
CA MET A 42 9.10 4.03 3.19
C MET A 42 9.80 3.28 4.31
N GLN A 43 9.93 1.95 4.18
CA GLN A 43 10.64 1.11 5.15
C GLN A 43 12.11 1.51 5.31
N ARG A 44 12.78 1.86 4.21
CA ARG A 44 14.19 2.32 4.23
C ARG A 44 14.38 3.63 4.99
N LEU A 45 13.35 4.48 5.05
CA LEU A 45 13.34 5.70 5.87
C LEU A 45 12.89 5.46 7.32
N GLY A 46 12.77 4.20 7.73
CA GLY A 46 12.41 3.83 9.10
C GLY A 46 10.91 3.83 9.40
N MET A 47 10.04 3.98 8.39
CA MET A 47 8.59 3.89 8.59
C MET A 47 8.17 2.43 8.81
N MET A 48 7.35 2.18 9.83
CA MET A 48 6.80 0.84 10.12
C MET A 48 5.58 0.55 9.23
N VAL A 49 5.83 0.27 7.96
CA VAL A 49 4.79 -0.03 6.98
C VAL A 49 5.03 -1.37 6.30
N SER A 50 3.97 -2.01 5.82
CA SER A 50 4.07 -3.20 4.98
C SER A 50 2.96 -3.28 3.94
N ALA A 51 3.24 -4.01 2.86
CA ALA A 51 2.35 -4.19 1.72
C ALA A 51 1.98 -5.66 1.58
N ILE A 52 0.71 -5.93 1.25
CA ILE A 52 0.23 -7.28 0.91
C ILE A 52 -0.51 -7.19 -0.42
N THR A 53 -0.28 -8.19 -1.28
CA THR A 53 -0.98 -8.30 -2.57
C THR A 53 -1.77 -9.61 -2.66
N PRO A 54 -2.86 -9.78 -1.89
CA PRO A 54 -3.61 -11.02 -1.93
C PRO A 54 -4.34 -11.16 -3.27
N PRO A 55 -4.44 -12.38 -3.82
CA PRO A 55 -5.22 -12.62 -5.02
C PRO A 55 -6.69 -12.29 -4.76
N ILE A 56 -7.37 -11.72 -5.76
CA ILE A 56 -8.81 -11.48 -5.68
C ILE A 56 -9.52 -12.82 -5.85
N SER A 57 -10.09 -13.33 -4.77
CA SER A 57 -11.08 -14.41 -4.80
C SER A 57 -12.49 -13.83 -4.92
N ASN A 58 -13.46 -14.65 -5.32
CA ASN A 58 -14.87 -14.23 -5.44
C ASN A 58 -15.40 -13.57 -4.14
N THR A 59 -14.96 -14.03 -2.98
CA THR A 59 -15.36 -13.53 -1.65
C THR A 59 -14.80 -12.13 -1.33
N ASN A 60 -13.67 -11.77 -1.94
CA ASN A 60 -13.00 -10.49 -1.76
C ASN A 60 -13.15 -9.60 -3.01
N SER A 61 -14.13 -9.82 -3.87
CA SER A 61 -14.31 -9.02 -5.09
C SER A 61 -14.63 -7.55 -4.82
N ASN A 62 -15.11 -7.21 -3.62
CA ASN A 62 -15.43 -5.85 -3.20
C ASN A 62 -14.37 -5.29 -2.23
N ARG A 63 -13.94 -4.03 -2.43
CA ARG A 63 -12.98 -3.33 -1.55
C ARG A 63 -13.41 -3.38 -0.08
N ALA A 64 -14.70 -3.19 0.19
CA ALA A 64 -15.26 -3.16 1.55
C ALA A 64 -15.33 -4.53 2.24
N SER A 65 -15.21 -5.65 1.49
CA SER A 65 -15.21 -6.99 2.09
C SER A 65 -13.82 -7.45 2.53
N VAL A 66 -12.76 -6.76 2.10
CA VAL A 66 -11.39 -7.05 2.49
C VAL A 66 -11.18 -6.70 3.96
N LYS A 67 -10.77 -7.71 4.74
CA LYS A 67 -10.43 -7.56 6.15
C LYS A 67 -9.00 -8.02 6.38
N VAL A 68 -8.25 -7.24 7.17
CA VAL A 68 -6.91 -7.61 7.61
C VAL A 68 -6.97 -7.91 9.11
N PRO A 69 -6.75 -9.17 9.55
CA PRO A 69 -6.82 -9.53 10.97
C PRO A 69 -5.86 -8.70 11.82
N GLY A 70 -6.38 -8.07 12.89
CA GLY A 70 -5.59 -7.26 13.81
C GLY A 70 -5.29 -5.84 13.32
N TYR A 71 -5.90 -5.40 12.23
CA TYR A 71 -5.77 -4.02 11.73
C TYR A 71 -7.14 -3.36 11.58
N THR A 72 -7.20 -2.06 11.81
CA THR A 72 -8.39 -1.25 11.59
C THR A 72 -8.33 -0.56 10.22
N PRO A 73 -9.44 -0.51 9.46
CA PRO A 73 -9.44 0.22 8.20
C PRO A 73 -9.27 1.72 8.46
N GLU A 74 -8.38 2.36 7.72
CA GLU A 74 -8.16 3.81 7.73
C GLU A 74 -8.27 4.34 6.30
N GLU A 75 -9.22 5.24 6.06
CA GLU A 75 -9.38 5.89 4.76
C GLU A 75 -8.34 7.01 4.62
N GLY A 76 -7.62 7.05 3.48
CA GLY A 76 -6.56 8.03 3.24
C GLY A 76 -5.23 7.69 3.94
N LEU A 77 -5.04 6.44 4.37
CA LEU A 77 -3.77 5.94 4.91
C LEU A 77 -2.63 6.10 3.90
N GLU A 78 -2.86 5.75 2.63
CA GLU A 78 -1.85 5.89 1.58
C GLU A 78 -1.40 7.34 1.45
N GLU A 79 -2.34 8.28 1.44
CA GLU A 79 -2.04 9.71 1.35
C GLU A 79 -1.24 10.18 2.57
N ARG A 80 -1.64 9.77 3.78
CA ARG A 80 -0.92 10.09 5.02
C ARG A 80 0.52 9.55 5.00
N LEU A 81 0.70 8.29 4.64
CA LEU A 81 2.02 7.65 4.59
C LEU A 81 2.88 8.26 3.48
N MET A 82 2.30 8.57 2.33
CA MET A 82 3.00 9.26 1.25
C MET A 82 3.42 10.69 1.65
N SER A 83 2.59 11.39 2.42
CA SER A 83 2.94 12.71 2.97
C SER A 83 4.14 12.60 3.91
N GLN A 84 4.12 11.65 4.86
CA GLN A 84 5.25 11.39 5.76
C GLN A 84 6.52 10.99 5.00
N TYR A 85 6.38 10.12 4.00
CA TYR A 85 7.49 9.70 3.15
C TYR A 85 8.12 10.90 2.43
N ARG A 86 7.31 11.82 1.89
CA ARG A 86 7.81 13.05 1.26
C ARG A 86 8.54 13.95 2.25
N THR A 87 8.00 14.14 3.46
CA THR A 87 8.66 14.92 4.51
C THR A 87 10.03 14.33 4.88
N LEU A 88 10.12 13.01 5.02
CA LEU A 88 11.38 12.33 5.33
C LEU A 88 12.38 12.39 4.17
N MET A 89 11.91 12.31 2.92
CA MET A 89 12.75 12.44 1.72
C MET A 89 13.29 13.86 1.49
N MET A 90 12.50 14.90 1.85
CA MET A 90 12.88 16.30 1.67
C MET A 90 13.82 16.82 2.77
N GLY A 91 14.00 16.08 3.87
CA GLY A 91 14.75 16.53 5.06
C GLY A 91 14.11 17.77 5.72
N PRO A 92 14.60 18.20 6.90
CA PRO A 92 14.37 19.58 7.32
C PRO A 92 14.96 20.47 6.22
N ILE A 93 14.14 21.33 5.63
CA ILE A 93 14.68 22.47 4.87
C ILE A 93 15.32 23.33 5.95
N ASP A 94 16.64 23.20 6.12
CA ASP A 94 17.44 24.21 6.80
C ASP A 94 17.34 25.47 5.93
N ILE A 95 16.32 26.28 6.19
CA ILE A 95 16.26 27.65 5.72
C ILE A 95 17.28 28.37 6.60
N ASP A 96 18.55 28.34 6.18
CA ASP A 96 19.54 29.30 6.64
C ASP A 96 19.03 30.69 6.19
N GLU A 97 18.26 31.36 7.06
CA GLU A 97 17.99 32.79 6.93
C GLU A 97 19.30 33.53 7.26
N GLU A 98 20.04 33.88 6.19
CA GLU A 98 21.20 34.79 6.22
C GLU A 98 20.78 36.26 6.30
#